data_AF-A0A2A2QI28-F1
#
_entry.id   AF-A0A2A2QI28-F1
#
_cell.length_a   1.000
_cell.length_b   1.000
_cell.length_c   1.000
_cell.angle_alpha   90.00
_cell.angle_beta   90.00
_cell.angle_gamma   90.00
#
_symmetry.space_group_name_H-M   'P 1'
#
loop_
_entity.id
_entity.type
_entity.pdbx_description
1 polymer ?
#
loop_
_entity_poly.entity_id
_entity_poly.type
_entity_poly.pdbx_seq_one_letter_code
_entity_poly.pdbx_strand_id
1 'polypeptide(L)'
;MAPRQSRNYRSRSAGPSKDHGEKRAHGILAEAMAHYGMTCDELQQDRRGDWRRSSVAWALAKETSVPHAWIAEKLNLKSAANASQQIRRFHLEPARELPREVRVWKLSRNVA
;
A
#
# COMPACT_ATOMS: atom_id res chain seq x y z
N MET A 1 18.24 28.63 -3.32
CA MET A 1 18.11 27.18 -3.01
C MET A 1 17.48 26.49 -4.21
N ALA A 2 18.21 25.61 -4.91
CA ALA A 2 17.68 24.93 -6.10
C ALA A 2 16.57 23.93 -5.70
N PRO A 3 15.44 23.86 -6.44
CA PRO A 3 14.44 22.84 -6.18
C PRO A 3 15.02 21.46 -6.48
N ARG A 4 14.89 20.55 -5.50
CA ARG A 4 15.33 19.16 -5.60
C ARG A 4 14.56 18.48 -6.73
N GLN A 5 15.25 18.26 -7.84
CA GLN A 5 14.70 17.65 -9.04
C GLN A 5 14.15 16.26 -8.71
N SER A 6 12.83 16.12 -8.81
CA SER A 6 12.11 14.85 -8.79
C SER A 6 12.76 13.92 -9.81
N ARG A 7 13.32 12.79 -9.35
CA ARG A 7 13.82 11.74 -10.25
C ARG A 7 12.64 11.19 -11.01
N ASN A 8 12.52 11.63 -12.26
CA ASN A 8 11.63 11.13 -13.30
C ASN A 8 11.50 9.61 -13.20
N TYR A 9 10.37 9.16 -12.68
CA TYR A 9 9.91 7.79 -12.82
C TYR A 9 9.52 7.64 -14.29
N ARG A 10 10.48 7.21 -15.11
CA ARG A 10 10.28 6.94 -16.54
C ARG A 10 9.02 6.10 -16.70
N SER A 11 8.08 6.68 -17.43
CA SER A 11 6.92 6.07 -18.04
C SER A 11 7.27 4.73 -18.68
N ARG A 12 7.13 3.64 -17.92
CA ARG A 12 6.94 2.31 -18.52
C ARG A 12 5.48 2.20 -18.92
N SER A 13 5.24 2.62 -20.15
CA SER A 13 4.32 2.05 -21.14
C SER A 13 3.12 1.28 -20.58
N ALA A 14 1.92 1.83 -20.78
CA ALA A 14 0.66 1.15 -20.58
C ALA A 14 0.61 -0.12 -21.46
N GLY A 15 0.74 -1.29 -20.84
CA GLY A 15 0.54 -2.60 -21.46
C GLY A 15 -0.46 -3.43 -20.67
N PRO A 16 -0.94 -4.56 -21.22
CA PRO A 16 -1.96 -5.42 -20.58
C PRO A 16 -1.64 -5.81 -19.14
N SER A 17 -0.35 -5.96 -18.81
CA SER A 17 0.14 -6.29 -17.47
C SER A 17 -0.20 -5.23 -16.40
N LYS A 18 -0.42 -3.98 -16.80
CA LYS A 18 -0.82 -2.90 -15.89
C LYS A 18 -2.29 -3.03 -15.50
N ASP A 19 -3.16 -3.35 -16.46
CA ASP A 19 -4.60 -3.48 -16.26
C ASP A 19 -4.94 -4.63 -15.30
N HIS A 20 -4.31 -5.80 -15.49
CA HIS A 20 -4.46 -6.93 -14.57
C HIS A 20 -3.95 -6.61 -13.15
N GLY A 21 -2.82 -5.89 -13.06
CA GLY A 21 -2.26 -5.44 -11.78
C GLY A 21 -3.19 -4.47 -11.04
N GLU A 22 -3.74 -3.50 -11.75
CA GLU A 22 -4.71 -2.55 -11.19
C GLU A 22 -6.02 -3.25 -10.78
N LYS A 23 -6.54 -4.18 -11.58
CA LYS A 23 -7.75 -4.95 -11.21
C LYS A 23 -7.57 -5.74 -9.92
N ARG A 24 -6.43 -6.44 -9.74
CA ARG A 24 -6.13 -7.12 -8.47
C ARG A 24 -5.94 -6.11 -7.34
N ALA A 25 -5.29 -4.98 -7.60
CA ALA A 25 -5.10 -3.93 -6.60
C ALA A 25 -6.44 -3.37 -6.08
N HIS A 26 -7.40 -3.16 -6.96
CA HIS A 26 -8.77 -2.79 -6.59
C HIS A 26 -9.45 -3.88 -5.74
N GLY A 27 -9.25 -5.16 -6.08
CA GLY A 27 -9.73 -6.28 -5.26
C GLY A 27 -9.13 -6.27 -3.84
N ILE A 28 -7.83 -6.05 -3.71
CA ILE A 28 -7.14 -5.95 -2.41
C ILE A 28 -7.66 -4.77 -1.59
N LEU A 29 -7.94 -3.63 -2.24
CA LEU A 29 -8.55 -2.49 -1.57
C LEU A 29 -9.95 -2.84 -1.03
N ALA A 30 -10.77 -3.55 -1.81
CA ALA A 30 -12.09 -4.01 -1.37
C ALA A 30 -11.98 -5.00 -0.20
N GLU A 31 -11.06 -5.95 -0.27
CA GLU A 31 -10.77 -6.89 0.83
C GLU A 31 -10.30 -6.14 2.08
N ALA A 32 -9.47 -5.10 1.94
CA ALA A 32 -8.99 -4.29 3.07
C ALA A 32 -10.14 -3.55 3.74
N MET A 33 -11.01 -2.91 2.94
CA MET A 33 -12.19 -2.22 3.45
C MET A 33 -13.11 -3.18 4.20
N ALA A 34 -13.35 -4.38 3.65
CA ALA A 34 -14.15 -5.41 4.31
C ALA A 34 -13.49 -5.92 5.60
N HIS A 35 -12.17 -6.15 5.59
CA HIS A 35 -11.42 -6.66 6.73
C HIS A 35 -11.36 -5.65 7.90
N TYR A 36 -11.14 -4.37 7.61
CA TYR A 36 -11.07 -3.33 8.62
C TYR A 36 -12.42 -2.72 8.97
N GLY A 37 -13.49 -3.05 8.23
CA GLY A 37 -14.80 -2.43 8.38
C GLY A 37 -14.77 -0.92 8.12
N MET A 38 -13.99 -0.48 7.13
CA MET A 38 -13.73 0.93 6.84
C MET A 38 -14.06 1.29 5.41
N THR A 39 -14.44 2.54 5.22
CA THR A 39 -14.56 3.17 3.91
C THR A 39 -13.19 3.51 3.32
N CYS A 40 -13.18 3.79 2.01
CA CYS A 40 -11.96 4.22 1.33
C CYS A 40 -11.42 5.54 1.92
N ASP A 41 -12.30 6.48 2.24
CA ASP A 41 -11.94 7.76 2.87
C ASP A 41 -11.29 7.56 4.24
N GLU A 42 -11.87 6.72 5.10
CA GLU A 42 -11.29 6.41 6.42
C GLU A 42 -9.92 5.75 6.30
N LEU A 43 -9.73 4.89 5.31
CA LEU A 43 -8.44 4.27 5.02
C LEU A 43 -7.43 5.32 4.50
N GLN A 44 -7.86 6.36 3.80
CA GLN A 44 -6.98 7.42 3.31
C GLN A 44 -6.62 8.47 4.37
N GLN A 45 -7.38 8.55 5.47
CA GLN A 45 -7.09 9.48 6.56
C GLN A 45 -5.69 9.25 7.15
N ASP A 46 -4.95 10.34 7.32
CA ASP A 46 -3.60 10.30 7.89
C ASP A 46 -3.71 10.19 9.42
N ARG A 47 -3.63 8.96 9.95
CA ARG A 47 -3.60 8.70 11.39
C ARG A 47 -2.18 8.30 11.78
N ARG A 48 -1.53 9.16 12.57
CA ARG A 48 -0.15 8.93 13.03
C ARG A 48 -0.09 7.63 13.84
N GLY A 49 0.79 6.72 13.43
CA GLY A 49 0.98 5.42 14.09
C GLY A 49 -0.02 4.34 13.66
N ASP A 50 -0.93 4.63 12.73
CA ASP A 50 -1.85 3.62 12.20
C ASP A 50 -1.17 2.73 11.17
N TRP A 51 -1.10 1.43 11.50
CA TRP A 51 -0.52 0.41 10.62
C TRP A 51 -1.45 -0.05 9.51
N ARG A 52 -2.75 0.27 9.55
CA ARG A 52 -3.74 -0.18 8.56
C ARG A 52 -3.33 0.23 7.15
N ARG A 53 -3.05 1.52 6.90
CA ARG A 53 -2.60 1.99 5.58
C ARG A 53 -1.32 1.31 5.11
N SER A 54 -0.33 1.21 6.00
CA SER A 54 0.96 0.61 5.67
C SER A 54 0.84 -0.89 5.37
N SER A 55 -0.10 -1.57 6.03
CA SER A 55 -0.41 -2.98 5.80
C SER A 55 -1.14 -3.23 4.47
N VAL A 56 -2.01 -2.31 4.05
CA VAL A 56 -2.66 -2.35 2.74
C VAL A 56 -1.65 -2.02 1.64
N ALA A 57 -0.81 -1.00 1.85
CA ALA A 57 0.29 -0.67 0.94
C ALA A 57 1.23 -1.87 0.73
N TRP A 58 1.55 -2.58 1.81
CA TRP A 58 2.37 -3.79 1.76
C TRP A 58 1.70 -4.91 0.97
N ALA A 59 0.41 -5.17 1.20
CA ALA A 59 -0.35 -6.17 0.45
C ALA A 59 -0.37 -5.86 -1.05
N LEU A 60 -0.65 -4.60 -1.41
CA LEU A 60 -0.66 -4.13 -2.80
C LEU A 60 0.71 -4.33 -3.46
N ALA A 61 1.79 -3.97 -2.79
CA ALA A 61 3.14 -4.15 -3.32
C ALA A 61 3.59 -5.61 -3.40
N LYS A 62 3.07 -6.48 -2.52
CA LYS A 62 3.39 -7.91 -2.50
C LYS A 62 2.63 -8.70 -3.58
N GLU A 63 1.38 -8.38 -3.80
CA GLU A 63 0.46 -9.19 -4.62
C GLU A 63 0.18 -8.61 -6.01
N THR A 64 0.67 -7.40 -6.30
CA THR A 64 0.40 -6.72 -7.58
C THR A 64 1.66 -6.08 -8.15
N SER A 65 1.60 -5.73 -9.43
CA SER A 65 2.65 -5.02 -10.16
C SER A 65 2.45 -3.49 -10.20
N VAL A 66 1.50 -2.96 -9.42
CA VAL A 66 1.19 -1.51 -9.49
C VAL A 66 2.36 -0.67 -8.97
N PRO A 67 2.65 0.49 -9.59
CA PRO A 67 3.72 1.36 -9.14
C PRO A 67 3.49 1.88 -7.71
N HIS A 68 4.57 2.09 -6.94
CA HIS A 68 4.46 2.75 -5.63
C HIS A 68 3.84 4.16 -5.71
N ALA A 69 3.93 4.83 -6.86
CA ALA A 69 3.21 6.09 -7.10
C ALA A 69 1.69 5.89 -7.06
N TRP A 70 1.19 4.83 -7.69
CA TRP A 70 -0.23 4.45 -7.65
C TRP A 70 -0.67 4.14 -6.22
N ILE A 71 0.14 3.37 -5.47
CA ILE A 71 -0.15 3.07 -4.04
C ILE A 71 -0.19 4.37 -3.22
N ALA A 72 0.74 5.29 -3.47
CA ALA A 72 0.81 6.54 -2.75
C ALA A 72 -0.41 7.44 -3.01
N GLU A 73 -0.90 7.48 -4.24
CA GLU A 73 -2.14 8.19 -4.60
C GLU A 73 -3.36 7.55 -3.93
N LYS A 74 -3.54 6.22 -4.08
CA LYS A 74 -4.74 5.54 -3.56
C LYS A 74 -4.84 5.50 -2.04
N LEU A 75 -3.73 5.54 -1.33
CA LEU A 75 -3.68 5.50 0.14
C LEU A 75 -3.27 6.83 0.78
N ASN A 76 -3.19 7.91 0.00
CA ASN A 76 -2.80 9.24 0.47
C ASN A 76 -1.46 9.23 1.25
N LEU A 77 -0.44 8.55 0.71
CA LEU A 77 0.91 8.45 1.30
C LEU A 77 1.87 9.55 0.83
N LYS A 78 1.36 10.60 0.16
CA LYS A 78 2.09 11.80 -0.31
C LYS A 78 3.15 11.58 -1.40
N SER A 79 3.88 10.46 -1.40
CA SER A 79 4.88 10.15 -2.42
C SER A 79 5.19 8.66 -2.54
N ALA A 80 5.67 8.24 -3.71
CA ALA A 80 6.14 6.88 -3.96
C ALA A 80 7.30 6.47 -3.02
N ALA A 81 8.16 7.43 -2.64
CA ALA A 81 9.27 7.18 -1.73
C ALA A 81 8.77 6.92 -0.29
N ASN A 82 7.78 7.68 0.18
CA ASN A 82 7.15 7.42 1.47
C ASN A 82 6.39 6.10 1.45
N ALA A 83 5.66 5.78 0.38
CA ALA A 83 5.01 4.48 0.23
C ALA A 83 6.01 3.32 0.37
N SER A 84 7.15 3.38 -0.34
CA SER A 84 8.24 2.40 -0.21
C SER A 84 8.75 2.27 1.23
N GLN A 85 8.97 3.39 1.92
CA GLN A 85 9.43 3.39 3.33
C GLN A 85 8.38 2.76 4.26
N GLN A 86 7.10 3.10 4.11
CA GLN A 86 6.01 2.55 4.93
C GLN A 86 5.85 1.04 4.71
N ILE A 87 5.91 0.59 3.45
CA ILE A 87 5.88 -0.83 3.08
C ILE A 87 7.04 -1.57 3.74
N ARG A 88 8.26 -1.05 3.63
CA ARG A 88 9.45 -1.68 4.22
C ARG A 88 9.36 -1.74 5.74
N ARG A 89 8.95 -0.64 6.40
CA ARG A 89 8.76 -0.61 7.86
C ARG A 89 7.75 -1.66 8.31
N PHE A 90 6.59 -1.71 7.67
CA PHE A 90 5.57 -2.70 7.99
C PHE A 90 6.02 -4.15 7.74
N HIS A 91 6.75 -4.39 6.65
CA HIS A 91 7.26 -5.72 6.34
C HIS A 91 8.18 -6.25 7.46
N LEU A 92 9.11 -5.41 7.93
CA LEU A 92 10.06 -5.71 8.99
C LEU A 92 9.44 -5.75 10.39
N GLU A 93 8.30 -5.09 10.60
CA GLU A 93 7.63 -5.06 11.89
C GLU A 93 7.17 -6.46 12.31
N PRO A 94 7.59 -6.98 13.48
CA PRO A 94 7.19 -8.30 13.92
C PRO A 94 5.70 -8.33 14.29
N ALA A 95 5.05 -9.45 13.97
CA ALA A 95 3.60 -9.59 14.10
C ALA A 95 3.07 -9.31 15.52
N ARG A 96 3.88 -9.53 16.56
CA ARG A 96 3.53 -9.29 17.97
C ARG A 96 3.34 -7.81 18.32
N GLU A 97 4.02 -6.91 17.60
CA GLU A 97 3.96 -5.45 17.82
C GLU A 97 2.81 -4.80 17.04
N LEU A 98 2.20 -5.56 16.11
CA LEU A 98 1.08 -5.11 15.32
C LEU A 98 -0.24 -5.27 16.09
N PRO A 99 -1.18 -4.31 15.98
CA PRO A 99 -2.53 -4.48 16.47
C PRO A 99 -3.17 -5.76 15.94
N ARG A 100 -4.05 -6.40 16.74
CA ARG A 100 -4.63 -7.72 16.43
C ARG A 100 -5.20 -7.81 15.02
N GLU A 101 -6.00 -6.85 14.61
CA GLU A 101 -6.63 -6.79 13.28
C GLU A 101 -5.59 -6.70 12.14
N VAL A 102 -4.50 -5.95 12.34
CA VAL A 102 -3.42 -5.79 11.37
C VAL A 102 -2.56 -7.05 11.30
N ARG A 103 -2.36 -7.72 12.43
CA ARG A 103 -1.71 -9.03 12.50
C ARG A 103 -2.50 -10.08 11.72
N VAL A 104 -3.82 -10.15 11.91
CA VAL A 104 -4.68 -11.08 11.16
C VAL A 104 -4.59 -10.82 9.66
N TRP A 105 -4.63 -9.56 9.24
CA TRP A 105 -4.42 -9.17 7.84
C TRP A 105 -3.06 -9.66 7.30
N LYS A 106 -1.97 -9.40 8.02
CA LYS A 106 -0.61 -9.82 7.63
C LYS A 106 -0.50 -11.34 7.49
N LEU A 107 -1.11 -12.09 8.41
CA LEU A 107 -1.11 -13.56 8.41
C LEU A 107 -1.94 -14.13 7.25
N SER A 108 -3.12 -13.57 6.96
CA SER A 108 -4.00 -14.03 5.87
C SER A 108 -3.31 -14.02 4.50
N ARG A 109 -2.27 -13.20 4.34
CA ARG A 109 -1.51 -13.01 3.09
C ARG A 109 -0.14 -13.68 3.08
N ASN A 110 0.26 -14.32 4.17
CA ASN A 110 1.53 -15.05 4.28
C ASN A 110 1.36 -16.56 4.09
N VAL A 111 0.17 -17.02 3.73
CA VAL A 111 -0.06 -18.40 3.30
C VAL A 111 0.61 -18.58 1.94
N ALA A 112 1.69 -19.38 1.93
CA ALA A 112 2.45 -19.78 0.76
C ALA A 112 1.68 -20.80 -0.08
#